data_AF-A0A8I1NNA1-F1
#
_entry.id   AF-A0A8I1NNA1-F1
#
_cell.length_a   1.000
_cell.length_b   1.000
_cell.length_c   1.000
_cell.angle_alpha   90.00
_cell.angle_beta   90.00
_cell.angle_gamma   90.00
#
_symmetry.space_group_name_H-M   'P 1'
#
loop_
_entity.id
_entity.type
_entity.pdbx_description
1 polymer ?
#
loop_
_entity_poly.entity_id
_entity_poly.type
_entity_poly.pdbx_seq_one_letter_code
_entity_poly.pdbx_strand_id
1 'polypeptide(L)'
;MSYRFAALAAVFTAALALTGCHAAKALLPPNLRPPAEDPGDPLKIAQLHLQQATPCCSSFADFSYRSLLPWQPQKFTLGSGSMVANLNGTKSYFLAFRLPTGMKLPYRVALKSELNGRWLHASYLFAPTIVLLDDGFQPIRFDDIRLCEHMGWSDETSGAFGSFKIDSDKAHYLLVYSSADQQSGKTYWEQSPASLSNATTAATLKMNSSGSFSIPHGPDGSLWIGMMNSVYQKAIDNAVCGEAPHGDGLLNELPLPWSGKRGSSS
;
A
#
# COMPACT_ATOMS: atom_id res chain seq x y z
N MET A 1 -25.65 -38.18 57.67
CA MET A 1 -24.40 -38.30 56.88
C MET A 1 -24.65 -38.10 55.37
N SER A 2 -25.60 -37.25 54.95
CA SER A 2 -26.09 -37.26 53.55
C SER A 2 -26.01 -35.91 52.80
N TYR A 3 -25.63 -34.81 53.45
CA TYR A 3 -25.57 -33.49 52.80
C TYR A 3 -24.17 -33.10 52.27
N ARG A 4 -23.10 -33.76 52.74
CA ARG A 4 -21.72 -33.48 52.28
C ARG A 4 -21.41 -34.08 50.91
N PHE A 5 -22.07 -35.18 50.55
CA PHE A 5 -21.89 -35.83 49.24
C PHE A 5 -22.67 -35.11 48.12
N ALA A 6 -23.82 -34.52 48.43
CA ALA A 6 -24.60 -33.75 47.45
C ALA A 6 -23.91 -32.44 47.05
N ALA A 7 -23.23 -31.77 47.99
CA ALA A 7 -22.49 -30.53 47.70
C ALA A 7 -21.24 -30.78 46.84
N LEU A 8 -20.53 -31.91 47.05
CA LEU A 8 -19.36 -32.27 46.25
C LEU A 8 -19.71 -32.66 44.81
N ALA A 9 -20.86 -33.30 44.60
CA ALA A 9 -21.34 -33.65 43.25
C ALA A 9 -21.74 -32.41 42.42
N ALA A 10 -22.33 -31.40 43.05
CA ALA A 10 -22.72 -30.16 42.38
C ALA A 10 -21.53 -29.28 41.97
N VAL A 11 -20.44 -29.30 42.74
CA VAL A 11 -19.21 -28.56 42.39
C VAL A 11 -18.46 -29.23 41.23
N PHE A 12 -18.48 -30.57 41.16
CA PHE A 12 -17.84 -31.29 40.06
C PHE A 12 -18.56 -31.12 38.72
N THR A 13 -19.90 -31.06 38.71
CA THR A 13 -20.67 -30.80 37.48
C THR A 13 -20.58 -29.36 37.01
N ALA A 14 -20.46 -28.38 37.92
CA ALA A 14 -20.19 -26.99 37.56
C ALA A 14 -18.78 -26.82 36.97
N ALA A 15 -17.76 -27.48 37.51
CA ALA A 15 -16.39 -27.42 36.99
C ALA A 15 -16.24 -28.05 35.59
N LEU A 16 -17.01 -29.11 35.28
CA LEU A 16 -17.04 -29.74 33.96
C LEU A 16 -17.80 -28.92 32.91
N ALA A 17 -18.76 -28.07 33.31
CA ALA A 17 -19.48 -27.20 32.39
C ALA A 17 -18.67 -25.97 31.94
N LEU A 18 -17.70 -25.52 32.75
CA LEU A 18 -16.87 -24.34 32.46
C LEU A 18 -15.66 -24.62 31.53
N THR A 19 -15.25 -25.88 31.35
CA THR A 19 -14.15 -26.23 30.43
C THR A 19 -14.62 -26.44 28.97
N GLY A 20 -15.92 -26.58 28.73
CA GLY A 20 -16.50 -26.82 27.39
C GLY A 20 -16.43 -25.62 26.44
N CYS A 21 -16.32 -24.38 26.94
CA CYS A 21 -16.31 -23.19 26.09
C CYS A 21 -14.96 -22.92 25.40
N HIS A 22 -13.86 -23.55 25.85
CA HIS A 22 -12.58 -23.47 25.14
C HIS A 22 -12.43 -24.52 24.02
N ALA A 23 -13.13 -25.66 24.11
CA ALA A 23 -13.06 -26.73 23.13
C ALA A 23 -13.90 -26.45 21.85
N ALA A 24 -14.86 -25.52 21.90
CA ALA A 24 -15.70 -25.18 20.75
C ALA A 24 -14.92 -24.60 19.56
N LYS A 25 -13.74 -24.01 19.79
CA LYS A 25 -12.86 -23.50 18.71
C LYS A 25 -12.25 -24.61 17.85
N ALA A 26 -12.12 -25.83 18.38
CA ALA A 26 -11.53 -26.96 17.66
C ALA A 26 -12.51 -27.61 16.67
N LEU A 27 -13.83 -27.45 16.87
CA LEU A 27 -14.88 -28.04 16.03
C LEU A 27 -15.22 -27.19 14.80
N LEU A 28 -14.69 -25.98 14.69
CA LEU A 28 -14.83 -25.18 13.48
C LEU A 28 -13.80 -25.65 12.43
N PRO A 29 -14.23 -25.89 11.17
CA PRO A 29 -13.32 -26.15 10.07
C PRO A 29 -12.25 -25.05 9.99
N PRO A 30 -11.01 -25.35 9.56
CA PRO A 30 -9.91 -24.38 9.51
C PRO A 30 -10.27 -23.04 8.83
N ASN A 31 -11.15 -23.08 7.82
CA ASN A 31 -11.60 -21.91 7.05
C ASN A 31 -12.61 -20.99 7.78
N LEU A 32 -13.21 -21.44 8.88
CA LEU A 32 -14.24 -20.69 9.63
C LEU A 32 -13.80 -20.31 11.04
N ARG A 33 -12.55 -20.61 11.41
CA ARG A 33 -11.97 -20.12 12.65
C ARG A 33 -11.70 -18.62 12.47
N PRO A 34 -12.16 -17.74 13.40
CA PRO A 34 -11.56 -16.43 13.54
C PRO A 34 -10.04 -16.62 13.62
N PRO A 35 -9.21 -15.81 12.95
CA PRO A 35 -7.76 -15.94 13.05
C PRO A 35 -7.38 -16.06 14.53
N ALA A 36 -6.85 -17.23 14.90
CA ALA A 36 -6.14 -17.35 16.15
C ALA A 36 -4.82 -16.61 15.91
N GLU A 37 -4.48 -15.70 16.82
CA GLU A 37 -3.41 -14.70 16.72
C GLU A 37 -3.92 -13.35 16.19
N ASP A 38 -4.00 -12.38 17.10
CA ASP A 38 -3.72 -10.99 16.77
C ASP A 38 -2.25 -10.96 16.35
N PRO A 39 -1.93 -10.88 15.05
CA PRO A 39 -0.56 -10.93 14.60
C PRO A 39 0.23 -9.67 15.01
N GLY A 40 -0.36 -8.74 15.78
CA GLY A 40 0.16 -7.40 15.99
C GLY A 40 -0.17 -6.48 14.81
N ASP A 41 0.11 -5.19 14.98
CA ASP A 41 0.07 -4.23 13.87
C ASP A 41 1.15 -4.61 12.83
N PRO A 42 0.77 -5.06 11.63
CA PRO A 42 1.72 -5.58 10.63
C PRO A 42 2.74 -4.53 10.21
N LEU A 43 2.35 -3.24 10.15
CA LEU A 43 3.26 -2.15 9.85
C LEU A 43 4.34 -2.02 10.93
N LYS A 44 3.93 -2.08 12.20
CA LYS A 44 4.85 -2.00 13.33
C LYS A 44 5.85 -3.15 13.34
N ILE A 45 5.41 -4.36 12.97
CA ILE A 45 6.29 -5.53 12.86
C ILE A 45 7.30 -5.34 11.72
N ALA A 46 6.84 -4.90 10.55
CA ALA A 46 7.73 -4.61 9.42
C ALA A 46 8.80 -3.56 9.78
N GLN A 47 8.40 -2.51 10.51
CA GLN A 47 9.32 -1.49 11.02
C GLN A 47 10.36 -2.08 11.99
N LEU A 48 9.93 -2.92 12.93
CA LEU A 48 10.84 -3.61 13.86
C LEU A 48 11.85 -4.51 13.13
N HIS A 49 11.38 -5.28 12.13
CA HIS A 49 12.26 -6.12 11.32
C HIS A 49 13.32 -5.30 10.58
N LEU A 50 12.93 -4.20 9.94
CA LEU A 50 13.89 -3.31 9.28
C LEU A 50 14.88 -2.70 10.27
N GLN A 51 14.42 -2.28 11.45
CA GLN A 51 15.28 -1.73 12.50
C GLN A 51 16.32 -2.74 13.00
N GLN A 52 15.95 -4.02 13.07
CA GLN A 52 16.83 -5.10 13.53
C GLN A 52 17.79 -5.60 12.43
N ALA A 53 17.46 -5.39 11.16
CA ALA A 53 18.28 -5.84 10.05
C ALA A 53 19.65 -5.15 10.02
N THR A 54 20.69 -5.91 9.69
CA THR A 54 22.07 -5.42 9.55
C THR A 54 22.26 -4.77 8.18
N PRO A 55 22.65 -3.48 8.10
CA PRO A 55 22.91 -2.83 6.82
C PRO A 55 24.13 -3.43 6.11
N CYS A 56 24.03 -3.59 4.78
CA CYS A 56 25.11 -4.07 3.93
C CYS A 56 26.03 -2.96 3.43
N CYS A 57 25.52 -1.73 3.47
CA CYS A 57 25.88 -0.69 2.55
C CYS A 57 25.46 0.67 3.16
N SER A 58 26.31 1.68 3.02
CA SER A 58 26.07 3.03 3.54
C SER A 58 26.34 4.13 2.50
N SER A 59 26.88 3.78 1.33
CA SER A 59 27.13 4.68 0.21
C SER A 59 26.50 4.16 -1.08
N PHE A 60 26.22 5.06 -2.03
CA PHE A 60 25.68 4.72 -3.34
C PHE A 60 26.60 3.83 -4.18
N ALA A 61 27.90 3.86 -3.93
CA ALA A 61 28.87 3.00 -4.60
C ALA A 61 28.88 1.55 -4.08
N ASP A 62 28.31 1.29 -2.89
CA ASP A 62 28.35 -0.04 -2.26
C ASP A 62 27.30 -1.00 -2.86
N PHE A 63 26.33 -0.47 -3.61
CA PHE A 63 25.21 -1.24 -4.13
C PHE A 63 25.61 -2.12 -5.32
N SER A 64 24.97 -3.29 -5.42
CA SER A 64 25.17 -4.21 -6.54
C SER A 64 24.20 -3.89 -7.69
N TYR A 65 24.65 -3.08 -8.66
CA TYR A 65 23.87 -2.73 -9.86
C TYR A 65 23.91 -3.80 -10.96
N ARG A 66 23.87 -5.08 -10.60
CA ARG A 66 23.99 -6.18 -11.58
C ARG A 66 22.77 -6.30 -12.48
N SER A 67 21.59 -5.94 -11.99
CA SER A 67 20.34 -6.02 -12.75
C SER A 67 20.19 -4.82 -13.69
N LEU A 68 19.79 -5.07 -14.93
CA LEU A 68 19.30 -3.99 -15.80
C LEU A 68 17.90 -3.58 -15.36
N LEU A 69 17.55 -2.31 -15.54
CA LEU A 69 16.17 -1.86 -15.38
C LEU A 69 15.28 -2.64 -16.36
N PRO A 70 14.20 -3.30 -15.90
CA PRO A 70 13.33 -4.07 -16.78
C PRO A 70 12.72 -3.22 -17.91
N TRP A 71 12.63 -3.78 -19.11
CA TRP A 71 12.02 -3.13 -20.29
C TRP A 71 10.51 -2.92 -20.18
N GLN A 72 9.88 -3.51 -19.17
CA GLN A 72 8.50 -3.30 -18.77
C GLN A 72 8.40 -3.54 -17.25
N PRO A 73 7.40 -2.98 -16.55
CA PRO A 73 7.32 -3.13 -15.10
C PRO A 73 7.25 -4.59 -14.66
N GLN A 74 8.12 -4.97 -13.74
CA GLN A 74 8.15 -6.29 -13.13
C GLN A 74 8.04 -6.17 -11.62
N LYS A 75 7.40 -7.17 -11.00
CA LYS A 75 7.21 -7.23 -9.55
C LYS A 75 8.49 -7.63 -8.82
N PHE A 76 8.84 -6.86 -7.80
CA PHE A 76 9.88 -7.16 -6.84
C PHE A 76 9.30 -7.10 -5.43
N THR A 77 9.69 -8.05 -4.59
CA THR A 77 9.33 -8.05 -3.17
C THR A 77 10.50 -7.52 -2.35
N LEU A 78 10.27 -6.41 -1.65
CA LEU A 78 11.17 -5.83 -0.67
C LEU A 78 10.74 -6.28 0.71
N GLY A 79 11.67 -6.82 1.51
CA GLY A 79 11.38 -7.34 2.85
C GLY A 79 12.57 -8.08 3.45
N SER A 80 12.32 -9.01 4.39
CA SER A 80 13.37 -9.70 5.15
C SER A 80 14.42 -10.46 4.32
N GLY A 81 14.09 -10.87 3.10
CA GLY A 81 15.05 -11.49 2.15
C GLY A 81 15.87 -10.49 1.31
N SER A 82 15.59 -9.20 1.42
CA SER A 82 16.26 -8.13 0.68
C SER A 82 17.43 -7.56 1.48
N MET A 83 18.41 -7.00 0.77
CA MET A 83 19.49 -6.25 1.39
C MET A 83 18.97 -4.94 1.99
N VAL A 84 19.62 -4.48 3.06
CA VAL A 84 19.29 -3.23 3.75
C VAL A 84 20.43 -2.24 3.59
N ALA A 85 20.08 -1.02 3.19
CA ALA A 85 20.98 0.11 3.22
C ALA A 85 20.79 0.91 4.51
N ASN A 86 21.82 1.63 4.96
CA ASN A 86 21.67 2.72 5.92
C ASN A 86 22.10 4.03 5.25
N LEU A 87 21.13 4.76 4.71
CA LEU A 87 21.35 6.02 4.00
C LEU A 87 20.96 7.17 4.92
N ASN A 88 21.91 8.04 5.25
CA ASN A 88 21.69 9.19 6.13
C ASN A 88 21.00 8.83 7.48
N GLY A 89 21.38 7.69 8.07
CA GLY A 89 20.81 7.22 9.34
C GLY A 89 19.47 6.50 9.21
N THR A 90 18.91 6.41 8.01
CA THR A 90 17.65 5.71 7.74
C THR A 90 17.92 4.35 7.12
N LYS A 91 17.45 3.29 7.77
CA LYS A 91 17.46 1.95 7.19
C LYS A 91 16.38 1.84 6.11
N SER A 92 16.67 1.12 5.03
CA SER A 92 15.67 0.80 4.01
C SER A 92 16.05 -0.42 3.21
N TYR A 93 15.07 -1.24 2.81
CA TYR A 93 15.26 -2.21 1.74
C TYR A 93 15.38 -1.47 0.41
N PHE A 94 16.14 -2.03 -0.54
CA PHE A 94 16.38 -1.34 -1.81
C PHE A 94 16.43 -2.27 -3.02
N LEU A 95 16.23 -1.67 -4.19
CA LEU A 95 16.53 -2.24 -5.50
C LEU A 95 17.55 -1.34 -6.20
N ALA A 96 18.51 -1.94 -6.91
CA ALA A 96 19.55 -1.22 -7.63
C ALA A 96 19.61 -1.72 -9.07
N PHE A 97 19.52 -0.80 -10.03
CA PHE A 97 19.47 -1.11 -11.46
C PHE A 97 20.52 -0.33 -12.25
N ARG A 98 21.11 -0.99 -13.24
CA ARG A 98 21.78 -0.33 -14.38
C ARG A 98 20.73 0.15 -15.37
N LEU A 99 20.87 1.39 -15.83
CA LEU A 99 20.03 1.94 -16.88
C LEU A 99 20.51 1.49 -18.26
N PRO A 100 19.59 1.28 -19.22
CA PRO A 100 19.96 0.99 -20.60
C PRO A 100 20.68 2.18 -21.24
N THR A 101 21.79 1.90 -21.93
CA THR A 101 22.54 2.91 -22.70
C THR A 101 21.93 3.10 -24.09
N GLY A 102 22.10 4.28 -24.69
CA GLY A 102 21.66 4.56 -26.06
C GLY A 102 20.14 4.73 -26.23
N MET A 103 19.39 4.88 -25.14
CA MET A 103 17.97 5.18 -25.18
C MET A 103 17.68 6.61 -25.65
N LYS A 104 16.58 6.79 -26.38
CA LYS A 104 16.07 8.12 -26.69
C LYS A 104 15.52 8.77 -25.42
N LEU A 105 16.08 9.92 -25.04
CA LEU A 105 15.60 10.73 -23.94
C LEU A 105 14.51 11.72 -24.39
N PRO A 106 13.58 12.12 -23.49
CA PRO A 106 13.36 11.54 -22.18
C PRO A 106 12.56 10.23 -22.27
N TYR A 107 12.78 9.33 -21.32
CA TYR A 107 11.91 8.18 -21.09
C TYR A 107 11.39 8.17 -19.65
N ARG A 108 10.36 7.36 -19.38
CA ARG A 108 9.75 7.27 -18.05
C ARG A 108 9.94 5.88 -17.48
N VAL A 109 10.23 5.83 -16.19
CA VAL A 109 10.17 4.63 -15.36
C VAL A 109 8.82 4.64 -14.65
N ALA A 110 8.08 3.55 -14.78
CA ALA A 110 6.81 3.37 -14.08
C ALA A 110 7.05 2.62 -12.77
N LEU A 111 6.30 3.02 -11.74
CA LEU A 111 6.30 2.39 -10.44
C LEU A 111 4.86 2.04 -10.06
N LYS A 112 4.65 0.89 -9.42
CA LYS A 112 3.39 0.56 -8.74
C LYS A 112 3.65 -0.19 -7.45
N SER A 113 3.15 0.36 -6.36
CA SER A 113 3.15 -0.29 -5.06
C SER A 113 1.82 -1.00 -4.82
N GLU A 114 1.89 -2.22 -4.29
CA GLU A 114 0.71 -2.97 -3.87
C GLU A 114 0.44 -2.77 -2.38
N LEU A 115 -0.83 -2.86 -1.99
CA LEU A 115 -1.23 -2.86 -0.58
C LEU A 115 -0.66 -4.10 0.13
N ASN A 116 0.10 -3.87 1.19
CA ASN A 116 0.51 -4.93 2.11
C ASN A 116 -0.52 -5.03 3.23
N GLY A 117 -1.08 -6.21 3.44
CA GLY A 117 -2.06 -6.46 4.50
C GLY A 117 -3.36 -7.06 3.96
N ARG A 118 -4.07 -7.78 4.82
CA ARG A 118 -5.29 -8.50 4.44
C ARG A 118 -6.52 -7.59 4.33
N TRP A 119 -6.52 -6.51 5.08
CA TRP A 119 -7.65 -5.59 5.18
C TRP A 119 -7.18 -4.18 4.94
N LEU A 120 -7.95 -3.44 4.14
CA LEU A 120 -7.60 -2.09 3.72
C LEU A 120 -7.30 -1.12 4.89
N HIS A 121 -8.02 -1.24 6.01
CA HIS A 121 -7.81 -0.40 7.20
C HIS A 121 -6.55 -0.76 8.01
N ALA A 122 -5.97 -1.92 7.75
CA ALA A 122 -4.74 -2.41 8.37
C ALA A 122 -3.63 -2.61 7.31
N SER A 123 -3.80 -1.99 6.14
CA SER A 123 -2.85 -2.07 5.04
C SER A 123 -1.91 -0.87 5.04
N TYR A 124 -0.73 -1.07 4.45
CA TYR A 124 0.25 -0.02 4.19
C TYR A 124 0.90 -0.22 2.81
N LEU A 125 1.61 0.79 2.32
CA LEU A 125 2.29 0.75 1.02
C LEU A 125 3.81 0.91 1.18
N PHE A 126 4.59 0.20 0.38
CA PHE A 126 5.98 0.60 0.16
C PHE A 126 5.99 1.87 -0.70
N ALA A 127 6.48 2.99 -0.18
CA ALA A 127 6.50 4.25 -0.92
C ALA A 127 7.90 4.55 -1.46
N PRO A 128 8.10 4.56 -2.79
CA PRO A 128 9.43 4.59 -3.37
C PRO A 128 10.01 6.00 -3.42
N THR A 129 11.30 6.02 -3.21
CA THR A 129 12.25 7.10 -3.41
C THR A 129 13.21 6.65 -4.49
N ILE A 130 13.41 7.48 -5.51
CA ILE A 130 14.34 7.22 -6.60
C ILE A 130 15.59 8.07 -6.44
N VAL A 131 16.76 7.44 -6.58
CA VAL A 131 18.05 8.13 -6.78
C VAL A 131 18.57 7.80 -8.16
N LEU A 132 18.76 8.84 -8.98
CA LEU A 132 19.40 8.74 -10.28
C LEU A 132 20.89 9.04 -10.11
N LEU A 133 21.75 8.13 -10.56
CA LEU A 133 23.19 8.22 -10.37
C LEU A 133 23.94 8.26 -11.71
N ASP A 134 25.08 8.91 -11.73
CA ASP A 134 26.02 8.89 -12.84
C ASP A 134 26.95 7.65 -12.82
N ASP A 135 27.90 7.59 -13.75
CA ASP A 135 28.86 6.48 -13.87
C ASP A 135 29.82 6.39 -12.68
N GLY A 136 30.03 7.49 -11.96
CA GLY A 136 30.78 7.59 -10.71
C GLY A 136 29.95 7.35 -9.45
N PHE A 137 28.71 6.85 -9.58
CA PHE A 137 27.75 6.64 -8.50
C PHE A 137 27.39 7.92 -7.73
N GLN A 138 27.56 9.10 -8.34
CA GLN A 138 27.16 10.37 -7.74
C GLN A 138 25.68 10.65 -8.01
N PRO A 139 24.92 11.16 -7.03
CA PRO A 139 23.53 11.51 -7.23
C PRO A 139 23.37 12.71 -8.16
N ILE A 140 22.65 12.47 -9.27
CA ILE A 140 22.21 13.49 -10.23
C ILE A 140 20.88 14.09 -9.77
N ARG A 141 19.95 13.23 -9.35
CA ARG A 141 18.61 13.62 -8.89
C ARG A 141 18.07 12.63 -7.87
N PHE A 142 17.25 13.15 -6.98
CA PHE A 142 16.56 12.41 -5.94
C PHE A 142 15.10 12.86 -5.91
N ASP A 143 14.16 11.93 -6.04
CA ASP A 143 12.72 12.24 -5.97
C ASP A 143 11.99 11.22 -5.09
N ASP A 144 11.24 11.71 -4.10
CA ASP A 144 10.20 10.94 -3.43
C ASP A 144 8.98 10.85 -4.33
N ILE A 145 8.66 9.65 -4.79
CA ILE A 145 7.61 9.44 -5.77
C ILE A 145 6.25 9.54 -5.08
N ARG A 146 5.45 10.52 -5.51
CA ARG A 146 4.03 10.57 -5.15
C ARG A 146 3.30 9.38 -5.77
N LEU A 147 2.65 8.61 -4.92
CA LEU A 147 1.78 7.52 -5.33
C LEU A 147 0.33 7.99 -5.42
N CYS A 148 -0.38 7.49 -6.43
CA CYS A 148 -1.79 7.77 -6.67
C CYS A 148 -2.53 6.46 -6.93
N GLU A 149 -3.73 6.30 -6.39
CA GLU A 149 -4.49 5.08 -6.56
C GLU A 149 -5.01 4.96 -8.00
N HIS A 150 -4.88 3.78 -8.60
CA HIS A 150 -5.68 3.40 -9.75
C HIS A 150 -6.23 2.01 -9.52
N MET A 151 -7.53 1.82 -9.81
CA MET A 151 -8.23 0.55 -9.68
C MET A 151 -8.69 0.09 -11.05
N GLY A 152 -7.93 -0.85 -11.64
CA GLY A 152 -8.25 -1.50 -12.90
C GLY A 152 -8.86 -2.88 -12.72
N TRP A 153 -8.89 -3.65 -13.82
CA TRP A 153 -9.51 -4.98 -13.87
C TRP A 153 -8.58 -6.14 -13.49
N SER A 154 -7.28 -5.84 -13.30
CA SER A 154 -6.25 -6.83 -13.02
C SER A 154 -5.25 -6.31 -11.98
N ASP A 155 -4.50 -7.22 -11.35
CA ASP A 155 -3.45 -6.87 -10.39
C ASP A 155 -2.41 -5.93 -11.01
N GLU A 156 -2.06 -6.10 -12.30
CA GLU A 156 -1.10 -5.23 -12.99
C GLU A 156 -1.58 -3.77 -13.01
N THR A 157 -2.88 -3.58 -13.13
CA THR A 157 -3.57 -2.28 -13.29
C THR A 157 -4.24 -1.79 -12.01
N SER A 158 -4.00 -2.43 -10.86
CA SER A 158 -4.60 -2.03 -9.58
C SER A 158 -3.51 -1.83 -8.52
N GLY A 159 -3.53 -0.69 -7.83
CA GLY A 159 -2.51 -0.34 -6.85
C GLY A 159 -2.24 1.16 -6.76
N ALA A 160 -1.14 1.52 -6.11
CA ALA A 160 -0.66 2.89 -6.01
C ALA A 160 0.43 3.13 -7.07
N PHE A 161 0.14 3.97 -8.06
CA PHE A 161 1.02 4.20 -9.22
C PHE A 161 1.80 5.50 -9.08
N GLY A 162 3.00 5.51 -9.65
CA GLY A 162 3.85 6.68 -9.78
C GLY A 162 4.78 6.56 -10.99
N SER A 163 5.51 7.62 -11.30
CA SER A 163 6.53 7.58 -12.35
C SER A 163 7.68 8.51 -12.08
N PHE A 164 8.81 8.20 -12.72
CA PHE A 164 10.02 8.99 -12.69
C PHE A 164 10.51 9.24 -14.12
N LYS A 165 10.81 10.49 -14.46
CA LYS A 165 11.28 10.87 -15.80
C LYS A 165 12.81 10.86 -15.86
N ILE A 166 13.40 10.12 -16.78
CA ILE A 166 14.84 10.14 -17.04
C ILE A 166 15.09 11.01 -18.26
N ASP A 167 15.75 12.14 -18.04
CA ASP A 167 16.05 13.18 -19.03
C ASP A 167 17.52 13.58 -19.09
N SER A 168 18.39 12.92 -18.32
CA SER A 168 19.85 13.12 -18.34
C SER A 168 20.56 11.99 -19.09
N ASP A 169 21.46 12.37 -19.99
CA ASP A 169 22.38 11.47 -20.70
C ASP A 169 23.52 10.94 -19.81
N LYS A 170 23.74 11.58 -18.66
CA LYS A 170 24.68 11.13 -17.62
C LYS A 170 24.10 10.05 -16.71
N ALA A 171 22.83 9.69 -16.85
CA ALA A 171 22.21 8.72 -15.96
C ALA A 171 22.63 7.29 -16.30
N HIS A 172 23.34 6.64 -15.38
CA HIS A 172 23.84 5.27 -15.56
C HIS A 172 23.19 4.26 -14.60
N TYR A 173 22.79 4.70 -13.40
CA TYR A 173 22.17 3.82 -12.42
C TYR A 173 20.93 4.44 -11.78
N LEU A 174 20.06 3.57 -11.31
CA LEU A 174 18.84 3.93 -10.61
C LEU A 174 18.74 3.07 -9.34
N LEU A 175 18.69 3.75 -8.20
CA LEU A 175 18.43 3.13 -6.90
C LEU A 175 16.99 3.44 -6.49
N VAL A 176 16.32 2.43 -5.93
CA VAL A 176 15.00 2.57 -5.32
C VAL A 176 15.06 2.12 -3.88
N TYR A 177 14.57 2.96 -2.98
CA TYR A 177 14.39 2.61 -1.57
C TYR A 177 13.19 3.38 -1.02
N SER A 178 12.92 3.34 0.28
CA SER A 178 11.94 4.21 0.93
C SER A 178 12.66 5.15 1.90
N SER A 179 12.67 6.46 1.61
CA SER A 179 13.22 7.51 2.49
C SER A 179 12.51 7.57 3.85
N ALA A 180 13.06 8.31 4.82
CA ALA A 180 12.41 8.51 6.11
C ALA A 180 11.04 9.22 5.95
N ASP A 181 10.99 10.22 5.07
CA ASP A 181 9.76 10.96 4.75
C ASP A 181 8.75 10.03 4.08
N GLN A 182 9.19 9.18 3.15
CA GLN A 182 8.32 8.16 2.58
C GLN A 182 7.85 7.15 3.62
N GLN A 183 8.71 6.62 4.51
CA GLN A 183 8.31 5.61 5.51
C GLN A 183 7.33 6.15 6.56
N SER A 184 7.35 7.46 6.83
CA SER A 184 6.41 8.11 7.76
C SER A 184 5.19 8.74 7.05
N GLY A 185 5.19 8.69 5.71
CA GLY A 185 4.18 9.28 4.87
C GLY A 185 2.90 8.46 4.76
N LYS A 186 2.00 8.96 3.91
CA LYS A 186 0.73 8.31 3.59
C LYS A 186 0.29 8.68 2.17
N THR A 187 -0.40 7.75 1.53
CA THR A 187 -0.99 7.93 0.19
C THR A 187 -2.50 8.05 0.32
N TYR A 188 -3.09 8.99 -0.41
CA TYR A 188 -4.54 9.10 -0.51
C TYR A 188 -5.11 7.87 -1.23
N TRP A 189 -6.20 7.33 -0.69
CA TRP A 189 -6.89 6.17 -1.25
C TRP A 189 -8.40 6.44 -1.25
N GLU A 190 -8.97 6.51 -2.44
CA GLU A 190 -10.39 6.60 -2.71
C GLU A 190 -11.00 5.19 -2.63
N GLN A 191 -12.04 5.00 -1.81
CA GLN A 191 -12.79 3.76 -1.91
C GLN A 191 -13.66 3.84 -3.16
N SER A 192 -13.31 3.14 -4.24
CA SER A 192 -14.22 3.03 -5.38
C SER A 192 -15.55 2.41 -4.91
N PRO A 193 -16.70 3.09 -5.06
CA PRO A 193 -18.00 2.55 -4.66
C PRO A 193 -18.45 1.32 -5.47
N ALA A 194 -17.68 0.89 -6.48
CA ALA A 194 -18.12 -0.09 -7.46
C ALA A 194 -18.09 -1.57 -7.01
N SER A 195 -17.69 -1.90 -5.77
CA SER A 195 -17.74 -3.30 -5.27
C SER A 195 -18.66 -3.54 -4.06
N LEU A 196 -19.42 -2.56 -3.61
CA LEU A 196 -20.48 -2.75 -2.59
C LEU A 196 -21.83 -3.10 -3.22
N SER A 197 -21.84 -3.99 -4.21
CA SER A 197 -23.05 -4.70 -4.61
C SER A 197 -23.20 -5.97 -3.77
N ASN A 198 -23.56 -5.80 -2.50
CA ASN A 198 -24.38 -6.72 -1.71
C ASN A 198 -24.59 -6.12 -0.31
N ALA A 199 -25.75 -5.46 -0.16
CA ALA A 199 -26.19 -4.74 1.03
C ALA A 199 -26.56 -5.65 2.23
N THR A 200 -25.76 -6.66 2.52
CA THR A 200 -25.96 -7.58 3.65
C THR A 200 -24.74 -7.74 4.57
N THR A 201 -23.57 -7.18 4.21
CA THR A 201 -22.35 -7.23 5.05
C THR A 201 -21.83 -5.87 5.51
N ALA A 202 -22.62 -4.79 5.31
CA ALA A 202 -22.24 -3.42 5.67
C ALA A 202 -22.02 -3.17 7.18
N ALA A 203 -22.30 -4.15 8.05
CA ALA A 203 -22.23 -3.97 9.50
C ALA A 203 -20.85 -4.25 10.14
N THR A 204 -19.88 -4.85 9.42
CA THR A 204 -18.58 -5.22 10.01
C THR A 204 -17.39 -4.43 9.48
N LEU A 205 -17.56 -3.67 8.41
CA LEU A 205 -16.54 -2.74 7.92
C LEU A 205 -16.96 -1.35 8.39
N LYS A 206 -16.31 -0.83 9.45
CA LYS A 206 -16.38 0.60 9.80
C LYS A 206 -15.77 1.40 8.64
N MET A 207 -16.55 1.62 7.59
CA MET A 207 -16.15 2.50 6.50
C MET A 207 -16.32 3.95 6.98
N ASN A 208 -15.29 4.75 6.75
CA ASN A 208 -15.33 6.18 6.99
C ASN A 208 -16.44 6.79 6.13
N SER A 209 -17.35 7.54 6.74
CA SER A 209 -18.50 8.16 6.06
C SER A 209 -18.10 9.21 5.01
N SER A 210 -16.82 9.55 4.90
CA SER A 210 -16.28 10.47 3.89
C SER A 210 -15.72 9.79 2.62
N GLY A 211 -15.83 8.46 2.46
CA GLY A 211 -15.53 7.76 1.20
C GLY A 211 -14.06 7.70 0.78
N SER A 212 -13.15 8.34 1.53
CA SER A 212 -11.70 8.28 1.32
C SER A 212 -10.95 8.18 2.65
N PHE A 213 -9.73 7.66 2.59
CA PHE A 213 -8.82 7.58 3.74
C PHE A 213 -7.37 7.54 3.23
N SER A 214 -6.42 7.70 4.14
CA SER A 214 -4.99 7.65 3.78
C SER A 214 -4.39 6.32 4.18
N ILE A 215 -3.72 5.65 3.25
CA ILE A 215 -2.96 4.44 3.49
C ILE A 215 -1.58 4.83 4.01
N PRO A 216 -1.19 4.42 5.23
CA PRO A 216 0.15 4.67 5.73
C PRO A 216 1.20 4.00 4.85
N HIS A 217 2.40 4.57 4.82
CA HIS A 217 3.53 3.91 4.18
C HIS A 217 4.23 2.97 5.16
N GLY A 218 5.00 2.03 4.62
CA GLY A 218 5.79 1.10 5.39
C GLY A 218 7.12 0.76 4.72
N PRO A 219 8.00 0.08 5.45
CA PRO A 219 9.38 -0.14 5.03
C PRO A 219 9.54 -1.23 3.97
N ASP A 220 8.56 -2.12 3.83
CA ASP A 220 8.60 -3.30 2.97
C ASP A 220 7.34 -3.40 2.09
N GLY A 221 7.37 -4.32 1.12
CA GLY A 221 6.23 -4.58 0.27
C GLY A 221 6.56 -5.01 -1.15
N SER A 222 5.52 -5.12 -1.96
CA SER A 222 5.66 -5.40 -3.39
C SER A 222 5.71 -4.10 -4.20
N LEU A 223 6.78 -3.95 -4.98
CA LEU A 223 6.97 -2.85 -5.92
C LEU A 223 7.14 -3.38 -7.33
N TRP A 224 6.34 -2.87 -8.25
CA TRP A 224 6.54 -3.05 -9.68
C TRP A 224 7.38 -1.89 -10.21
N ILE A 225 8.42 -2.20 -10.97
CA ILE A 225 9.27 -1.17 -11.59
C ILE A 225 9.81 -1.62 -12.95
N GLY A 226 9.88 -0.68 -13.88
CA GLY A 226 10.48 -0.87 -15.20
C GLY A 226 10.22 0.32 -16.11
N MET A 227 10.70 0.23 -17.35
CA MET A 227 10.39 1.19 -18.39
C MET A 227 8.88 1.29 -18.60
N MET A 228 8.34 2.51 -18.66
CA MET A 228 6.91 2.74 -18.76
C MET A 228 6.38 2.24 -20.10
N ASN A 229 5.38 1.35 -20.05
CA ASN A 229 4.60 0.92 -21.19
C ASN A 229 3.23 1.65 -21.23
N SER A 230 2.44 1.40 -22.27
CA SER A 230 1.13 2.05 -22.45
C SER A 230 0.09 1.65 -21.39
N VAL A 231 0.21 0.46 -20.79
CA VAL A 231 -0.68 -0.01 -19.72
C VAL A 231 -0.49 0.84 -18.47
N TYR A 232 0.76 0.97 -18.01
CA TYR A 232 1.09 1.77 -16.84
C TYR A 232 0.90 3.26 -17.08
N GLN A 233 1.16 3.74 -18.30
CA GLN A 233 0.87 5.13 -18.64
C GLN A 233 -0.62 5.44 -18.45
N LYS A 234 -1.52 4.60 -18.99
CA LYS A 234 -2.97 4.77 -18.80
C LYS A 234 -3.38 4.69 -17.33
N ALA A 235 -2.78 3.77 -16.56
CA ALA A 235 -3.08 3.66 -15.13
C ALA A 235 -2.72 4.96 -14.38
N ILE A 236 -1.53 5.52 -14.65
CA ILE A 236 -1.08 6.79 -14.06
C ILE A 236 -1.95 7.95 -14.51
N ASP A 237 -2.28 8.04 -15.79
CA ASP A 237 -3.09 9.13 -16.35
C ASP A 237 -4.53 9.14 -15.78
N ASN A 238 -5.02 7.99 -15.30
CA ASN A 238 -6.33 7.82 -14.66
C ASN A 238 -6.22 7.56 -13.15
N ALA A 239 -5.08 7.85 -12.52
CA ALA A 239 -4.90 7.64 -11.09
C ALA A 239 -5.45 8.81 -10.28
N VAL A 240 -6.02 8.51 -9.12
CA VAL A 240 -6.56 9.46 -8.16
C VAL A 240 -5.51 9.76 -7.10
N CYS A 241 -5.05 11.01 -7.08
CA CYS A 241 -3.96 11.45 -6.21
C CYS A 241 -4.44 12.17 -4.94
N GLY A 242 -5.73 12.43 -4.80
CA GLY A 242 -6.32 13.25 -3.76
C GLY A 242 -7.82 13.35 -3.92
N GLU A 243 -8.47 13.93 -2.90
CA GLU A 243 -9.92 14.14 -2.90
C GLU A 243 -10.34 15.04 -4.07
N ALA A 244 -11.40 14.64 -4.76
CA ALA A 244 -11.98 15.47 -5.81
C ALA A 244 -12.45 16.80 -5.21
N PRO A 245 -12.22 17.94 -5.89
CA PRO A 245 -12.80 19.20 -5.45
C PRO A 245 -14.31 19.06 -5.29
N HIS A 246 -14.87 19.62 -4.22
CA HIS A 246 -16.32 19.72 -4.09
C HIS A 246 -16.86 20.53 -5.28
N GLY A 247 -17.51 19.85 -6.22
CA GLY A 247 -18.25 20.51 -7.29
C GLY A 247 -19.57 21.06 -6.74
N ASP A 248 -20.04 22.17 -7.30
CA ASP A 248 -21.34 22.77 -6.95
C ASP A 248 -22.55 21.89 -7.33
N GLY A 249 -22.31 20.69 -7.87
CA GLY A 249 -23.31 19.78 -8.36
C GLY A 249 -23.94 20.28 -9.67
N LEU A 250 -24.10 19.37 -10.64
CA LEU A 250 -24.74 19.68 -11.93
C LEU A 250 -26.19 20.17 -11.77
N LEU A 251 -26.81 19.96 -10.60
CA LEU A 251 -28.18 20.40 -10.31
C LEU A 251 -28.33 21.93 -10.24
N ASN A 252 -27.25 22.67 -9.96
CA ASN A 252 -27.28 24.14 -9.93
C ASN A 252 -27.22 24.77 -11.34
N GLU A 253 -26.75 24.04 -12.34
CA GLU A 253 -26.62 24.51 -13.73
C GLU A 253 -27.72 23.96 -14.66
N LEU A 254 -28.54 23.03 -14.17
CA LEU A 254 -29.68 22.53 -14.94
C LEU A 254 -30.81 23.57 -14.94
N PRO A 255 -31.27 24.07 -16.10
CA PRO A 255 -32.46 24.90 -16.17
C PRO A 255 -33.66 24.06 -15.77
N LEU A 256 -34.06 24.16 -14.50
CA LEU A 256 -35.24 23.49 -13.97
C LEU A 256 -36.48 24.08 -14.68
N PRO A 257 -37.27 23.27 -15.42
CA PRO A 257 -38.35 23.77 -16.29
C PRO A 257 -39.56 24.37 -15.57
N TRP A 258 -39.48 24.55 -14.24
CA TRP A 258 -40.60 24.94 -13.38
C TRP A 258 -40.32 26.20 -12.55
N SER A 259 -39.18 26.89 -12.74
CA SER A 259 -38.94 28.22 -12.17
C SER A 259 -39.69 29.31 -12.98
N GLY A 260 -41.01 29.17 -13.04
CA GLY A 260 -41.90 30.18 -13.57
C GLY A 260 -41.80 31.46 -12.75
N LYS A 261 -41.39 32.55 -13.41
CA LYS A 261 -41.57 33.93 -12.93
C LYS A 261 -43.00 34.09 -12.42
N ARG A 262 -43.17 34.32 -11.11
CA ARG A 262 -44.41 34.93 -10.60
C ARG A 262 -44.46 36.34 -11.19
N GLY A 263 -45.28 36.50 -12.23
CA GLY A 263 -45.69 37.82 -12.69
C GLY A 263 -46.35 38.55 -11.52
N SER A 264 -45.83 39.73 -11.21
CA SER A 264 -46.50 40.70 -10.37
C SER A 264 -47.75 41.20 -11.10
N SER A 265 -48.92 40.90 -10.58
CA SER A 265 -50.15 41.64 -10.92
C SER A 265 -50.48 42.60 -9.78
N SER A 266 -50.78 43.82 -10.19
CA SER A 266 -51.23 44.98 -9.43
C SER A 266 -52.39 44.71 -8.47
#